data_AF-A0A1E7XY70-F1
#
_entry.id   AF-A0A1E7XY70-F1
#
_cell.length_a   1.000
_cell.length_b   1.000
_cell.length_c   1.000
_cell.angle_alpha   90.00
_cell.angle_beta   90.00
_cell.angle_gamma   90.00
#
_symmetry.space_group_name_H-M   'P 1'
#
loop_
_entity.id
_entity.type
_entity.pdbx_description
1 polymer ?
#
loop_
_entity_poly.entity_id
_entity_poly.type
_entity_poly.pdbx_seq_one_letter_code
_entity_poly.pdbx_strand_id
1 'polypeptide(L)'
;MNNISPYWCADPRLSAARLSQAMESLLGVSEADPAVIAGGPEALLPLPTPIAYGAERQRLAALFQLPLPYLPEDMLRRGLHETVGDWRVRMTIALDMLGAIGFDDDGMPRYGTMDGLPEAADLVAAARGFDGGDPTVYDEACDHVREAVGRVWPDGYPLDDMLADSRVIHLHCVRGSLVLSAQTAIALGSEPDGGQAAVAVLKEISRAYGPLFDPKGNGPKDVAAWVLDHRQWAVDMADLLVRAGLEDKGLKDTVERILS
;
A
#
# COMPACT_ATOMS: atom_id res chain seq x y z
N MET A 1 1.44 10.36 15.59
CA MET A 1 0.27 9.89 14.84
C MET A 1 0.56 8.46 14.49
N ASN A 2 -0.06 7.51 15.20
CA ASN A 2 0.24 6.07 15.06
C ASN A 2 -0.88 5.31 14.32
N ASN A 3 -1.77 6.01 13.61
CA ASN A 3 -2.75 5.35 12.76
C ASN A 3 -2.16 5.31 11.36
N ILE A 4 -1.58 4.17 10.99
CA ILE A 4 -0.77 4.09 9.79
C ILE A 4 -1.57 3.34 8.74
N SER A 5 -2.16 4.14 7.87
CA SER A 5 -3.11 3.73 6.85
C SER A 5 -2.51 2.76 5.83
N PRO A 6 -3.30 1.85 5.23
CA PRO A 6 -2.87 1.12 4.05
C PRO A 6 -2.77 2.03 2.80
N TYR A 7 -3.34 3.24 2.85
CA TYR A 7 -3.45 4.16 1.72
C TYR A 7 -2.38 5.25 1.69
N TRP A 8 -1.89 5.70 2.84
CA TRP A 8 -0.92 6.80 2.97
C TRP A 8 0.15 6.51 4.03
N CYS A 9 1.29 7.21 3.94
CA CYS A 9 2.41 7.03 4.85
C CYS A 9 3.03 8.37 5.23
N ALA A 10 3.18 8.61 6.53
CA ALA A 10 3.84 9.81 7.06
C ALA A 10 5.33 9.62 7.36
N ASP A 11 5.90 8.44 7.09
CA ASP A 11 7.35 8.19 7.18
C ASP A 11 7.78 7.20 6.08
N PRO A 12 8.34 7.69 4.96
CA PRO A 12 8.64 6.86 3.80
C PRO A 12 9.75 5.84 4.07
N ARG A 13 10.50 5.96 5.18
CA ARG A 13 11.48 4.95 5.59
C ARG A 13 10.79 3.64 5.99
N LEU A 14 9.61 3.74 6.61
CA LEU A 14 8.80 2.57 6.97
C LEU A 14 8.30 1.85 5.72
N SER A 15 7.80 2.61 4.74
CA SER A 15 7.41 2.07 3.44
C SER A 15 8.57 1.34 2.75
N ALA A 16 9.75 1.97 2.69
CA ALA A 16 10.93 1.35 2.11
C ALA A 16 11.33 0.06 2.83
N ALA A 17 11.27 0.04 4.17
CA ALA A 17 11.55 -1.15 4.97
C ALA A 17 10.54 -2.27 4.70
N ARG A 18 9.24 -1.95 4.61
CA ARG A 18 8.17 -2.92 4.30
C ARG A 18 8.34 -3.50 2.90
N LEU A 19 8.70 -2.68 1.91
CA LEU A 19 8.97 -3.17 0.56
C LEU A 19 10.13 -4.18 0.55
N SER A 20 11.25 -3.85 1.20
CA SER A 20 12.39 -4.77 1.31
C SER A 20 12.01 -6.07 2.02
N GLN A 21 11.26 -5.98 3.13
CA GLN A 21 10.77 -7.16 3.86
C GLN A 21 9.87 -8.04 2.99
N ALA A 22 8.97 -7.44 2.19
CA ALA A 22 8.10 -8.18 1.28
C ALA A 22 8.90 -8.91 0.18
N MET A 23 9.91 -8.25 -0.40
CA MET A 23 10.77 -8.88 -1.41
C MET A 23 11.52 -10.09 -0.85
N GLU A 24 12.07 -9.97 0.35
CA GLU A 24 12.80 -11.07 1.00
C GLU A 24 11.87 -12.22 1.40
N SER A 25 10.76 -11.91 2.08
CA SER A 25 9.87 -12.93 2.65
C SER A 25 8.98 -13.64 1.62
N LEU A 26 8.68 -13.00 0.48
CA LEU A 26 7.79 -13.58 -0.54
C LEU A 26 8.56 -14.17 -1.73
N LEU A 27 9.73 -13.60 -2.05
CA LEU A 27 10.48 -13.96 -3.27
C LEU A 27 11.93 -14.38 -2.99
N GLY A 28 12.45 -14.16 -1.77
CA GLY A 28 13.82 -14.51 -1.41
C GLY A 28 14.87 -13.65 -2.11
N VAL A 29 14.52 -12.43 -2.51
CA VAL A 29 15.41 -11.49 -3.22
C VAL A 29 15.61 -10.21 -2.43
N SER A 30 16.79 -9.61 -2.56
CA SER A 30 17.17 -8.40 -1.83
C SER A 30 16.97 -7.09 -2.62
N GLU A 31 16.83 -7.18 -3.95
CA GLU A 31 16.65 -6.02 -4.82
C GLU A 31 15.16 -5.82 -5.15
N ALA A 32 14.64 -4.63 -4.85
CA ALA A 32 13.25 -4.28 -5.13
C ALA A 32 13.02 -4.04 -6.62
N ASP A 33 12.09 -4.80 -7.21
CA ASP A 33 11.57 -4.59 -8.56
C ASP A 33 10.10 -4.17 -8.44
N PRO A 34 9.76 -2.89 -8.67
CA PRO A 34 8.39 -2.40 -8.60
C PRO A 34 7.44 -3.07 -9.60
N ALA A 35 7.96 -3.67 -10.66
CA ALA A 35 7.16 -4.46 -11.59
C ALA A 35 6.75 -5.82 -11.00
N VAL A 36 7.41 -6.27 -9.92
CA VAL A 36 7.13 -7.54 -9.25
C VAL A 36 6.36 -7.32 -7.95
N ILE A 37 6.81 -6.43 -7.07
CA ILE A 37 6.07 -6.01 -5.88
C ILE A 37 5.83 -4.50 -5.95
N ALA A 38 4.56 -4.12 -6.06
CA ALA A 38 4.13 -2.74 -6.11
C ALA A 38 4.21 -2.10 -4.71
N GLY A 39 5.18 -1.21 -4.52
CA GLY A 39 5.28 -0.31 -3.37
C GLY A 39 5.20 1.16 -3.81
N GLY A 40 5.57 2.05 -2.92
CA GLY A 40 5.61 3.50 -3.14
C GLY A 40 5.82 4.20 -1.80
N PRO A 41 6.42 5.41 -1.74
CA PRO A 41 6.72 6.08 -0.47
C PRO A 41 5.49 6.38 0.40
N GLU A 42 4.29 6.33 -0.18
CA GLU A 42 2.99 6.45 0.47
C GLU A 42 2.41 5.09 0.94
N ALA A 43 3.05 3.97 0.62
CA ALA A 43 2.49 2.63 0.75
C ALA A 43 3.20 1.80 1.81
N LEU A 44 2.46 1.34 2.83
CA LEU A 44 2.97 0.44 3.87
C LEU A 44 2.60 -1.02 3.68
N LEU A 45 1.69 -1.30 2.75
CA LEU A 45 1.33 -2.63 2.31
C LEU A 45 1.79 -2.83 0.85
N PRO A 46 3.02 -3.30 0.62
CA PRO A 46 3.49 -3.66 -0.71
C PRO A 46 2.69 -4.83 -1.28
N LEU A 47 2.29 -4.75 -2.54
CA LEU A 47 1.43 -5.74 -3.20
C LEU A 47 2.17 -6.51 -4.30
N PRO A 48 2.31 -7.86 -4.21
CA PRO A 48 2.81 -8.65 -5.31
C PRO A 48 1.92 -8.53 -6.54
N THR A 49 2.50 -8.12 -7.65
CA THR A 49 1.80 -8.05 -8.94
C THR A 49 1.62 -9.45 -9.52
N PRO A 50 0.80 -9.63 -10.58
CA PRO A 50 0.73 -10.90 -11.31
C PRO A 50 2.10 -11.48 -11.71
N ILE A 51 3.09 -10.63 -11.98
CA ILE A 51 4.44 -11.03 -12.38
C ILE A 51 5.16 -11.79 -11.25
N ALA A 52 4.87 -11.48 -9.98
CA ALA A 52 5.44 -12.18 -8.83
C ALA A 52 5.07 -13.67 -8.81
N TYR A 53 3.92 -14.02 -9.36
CA TYR A 53 3.41 -15.38 -9.40
C TYR A 53 3.88 -16.17 -10.64
N GLY A 54 4.57 -15.54 -11.59
CA GLY A 54 5.05 -16.19 -12.80
C GLY A 54 6.08 -17.29 -12.52
N ALA A 55 6.00 -18.38 -13.28
CA ALA A 55 6.89 -19.54 -13.13
C ALA A 55 8.38 -19.24 -13.41
N GLU A 56 8.69 -18.13 -14.10
CA GLU A 56 10.05 -17.69 -14.37
C GLU A 56 10.76 -17.04 -13.16
N ARG A 57 10.03 -16.80 -12.06
CA ARG A 57 10.55 -16.15 -10.85
C ARG A 57 10.72 -17.16 -9.73
N GLN A 58 11.71 -16.89 -8.87
CA GLN A 58 11.75 -17.54 -7.57
C GLN A 58 10.53 -17.09 -6.75
N ARG A 59 9.81 -18.06 -6.18
CA ARG A 59 8.61 -17.85 -5.37
C ARG A 59 8.76 -18.64 -4.08
N LEU A 60 8.54 -17.99 -2.94
CA LEU A 60 8.45 -18.68 -1.65
C LEU A 60 7.00 -19.09 -1.41
N ALA A 61 6.78 -20.18 -0.67
CA ALA A 61 5.43 -20.67 -0.36
C ALA A 61 4.56 -19.60 0.34
N ALA A 62 5.18 -18.69 1.09
CA ALA A 62 4.50 -17.55 1.73
C ALA A 62 3.77 -16.63 0.74
N LEU A 63 4.19 -16.58 -0.52
CA LEU A 63 3.49 -15.82 -1.57
C LEU A 63 2.07 -16.35 -1.83
N PHE A 64 1.85 -17.65 -1.60
CA PHE A 64 0.56 -18.33 -1.74
C PHE A 64 -0.29 -18.31 -0.46
N GLN A 65 0.21 -17.71 0.63
CA GLN A 65 -0.62 -17.37 1.79
C GLN A 65 -1.47 -16.11 1.53
N LEU A 66 -1.06 -15.31 0.55
CA LEU A 66 -1.75 -14.07 0.22
C LEU A 66 -3.04 -14.35 -0.54
N PRO A 67 -4.04 -13.46 -0.48
CA PRO A 67 -5.29 -13.62 -1.22
C PRO A 67 -5.14 -13.44 -2.74
N LEU A 68 -4.10 -12.73 -3.19
CA LEU A 68 -3.95 -12.29 -4.58
C LEU A 68 -3.97 -13.40 -5.65
N PRO A 69 -3.30 -14.56 -5.52
CA PRO A 69 -3.30 -15.58 -6.57
C PRO A 69 -4.65 -16.26 -6.75
N TYR A 70 -5.58 -16.11 -5.79
CA TYR A 70 -6.90 -16.73 -5.80
C TYR A 70 -8.00 -15.76 -6.23
N LEU A 71 -7.68 -14.48 -6.39
CA LEU A 71 -8.62 -13.47 -6.87
C LEU A 71 -9.01 -13.74 -8.33
N PRO A 72 -10.25 -13.39 -8.74
CA PRO A 72 -10.63 -13.37 -10.15
C PRO A 72 -9.62 -12.58 -11.01
N GLU A 73 -9.27 -13.15 -12.18
CA GLU A 73 -8.22 -12.59 -13.06
C GLU A 73 -8.55 -11.16 -13.52
N ASP A 74 -9.84 -10.86 -13.74
CA ASP A 74 -10.35 -9.56 -14.13
C ASP A 74 -10.16 -8.48 -13.06
N MET A 75 -10.13 -8.86 -11.78
CA MET A 75 -9.74 -8.00 -10.67
C MET A 75 -8.22 -7.81 -10.63
N LEU A 76 -7.45 -8.91 -10.71
CA LEU A 76 -6.01 -8.88 -10.49
C LEU A 76 -5.23 -8.20 -11.64
N ARG A 77 -5.73 -8.30 -12.88
CA ARG A 77 -5.07 -7.73 -14.06
C ARG A 77 -4.89 -6.22 -13.95
N ARG A 78 -3.85 -5.70 -14.63
CA ARG A 78 -3.58 -4.27 -14.76
C ARG A 78 -4.17 -3.72 -16.05
N GLY A 79 -4.82 -2.56 -15.98
CA GLY A 79 -5.33 -1.84 -17.17
C GLY A 79 -4.21 -1.26 -18.03
N LEU A 80 -4.45 -1.04 -19.33
CA LEU A 80 -3.45 -0.53 -20.29
C LEU A 80 -2.83 0.82 -19.89
N HIS A 81 -3.60 1.66 -19.19
CA HIS A 81 -3.18 3.00 -18.75
C HIS A 81 -3.09 3.13 -17.23
N GLU A 82 -3.22 2.02 -16.52
CA GLU A 82 -3.14 1.98 -15.08
C GLU A 82 -1.67 1.95 -14.65
N THR A 83 -1.24 2.95 -13.88
CA THR A 83 0.13 2.91 -13.33
C THR A 83 0.22 1.85 -12.24
N VAL A 84 1.43 1.40 -11.90
CA VAL A 84 1.64 0.43 -10.80
C VAL A 84 1.05 0.93 -9.48
N GLY A 85 1.14 2.24 -9.20
CA GLY A 85 0.58 2.83 -7.98
C GLY A 85 -0.95 2.92 -8.00
N ASP A 86 -1.56 3.23 -9.16
CA ASP A 86 -3.03 3.22 -9.30
C ASP A 86 -3.57 1.80 -9.09
N TRP A 87 -2.92 0.80 -9.72
CA TRP A 87 -3.21 -0.62 -9.53
C TRP A 87 -3.07 -1.02 -8.07
N ARG A 88 -1.98 -0.58 -7.41
CA ARG A 88 -1.75 -0.87 -6.00
C ARG A 88 -2.91 -0.35 -5.14
N VAL A 89 -3.30 0.91 -5.31
CA VAL A 89 -4.42 1.50 -4.56
C VAL A 89 -5.73 0.77 -4.84
N ARG A 90 -6.02 0.44 -6.11
CA ARG A 90 -7.21 -0.33 -6.47
C ARG A 90 -7.25 -1.68 -5.75
N MET A 91 -6.14 -2.40 -5.76
CA MET A 91 -6.02 -3.68 -5.09
C MET A 91 -6.07 -3.54 -3.57
N THR A 92 -5.48 -2.49 -2.98
CA THR A 92 -5.62 -2.20 -1.55
C THR A 92 -7.09 -2.01 -1.18
N ILE A 93 -7.85 -1.20 -1.93
CA ILE A 93 -9.30 -0.99 -1.70
C ILE A 93 -10.04 -2.32 -1.82
N ALA A 94 -9.79 -3.10 -2.87
CA ALA A 94 -10.46 -4.38 -3.07
C ALA A 94 -10.19 -5.37 -1.93
N LEU A 95 -8.94 -5.45 -1.48
CA LEU A 95 -8.54 -6.30 -0.35
C LEU A 95 -9.14 -5.81 0.97
N ASP A 96 -9.22 -4.50 1.19
CA ASP A 96 -9.86 -3.92 2.38
C ASP A 96 -11.36 -4.26 2.42
N MET A 97 -12.06 -4.07 1.30
CA MET A 97 -13.49 -4.41 1.17
C MET A 97 -13.76 -5.91 1.36
N LEU A 98 -12.81 -6.77 1.00
CA LEU A 98 -12.87 -8.21 1.23
C LEU A 98 -12.48 -8.61 2.68
N GLY A 99 -12.12 -7.65 3.53
CA GLY A 99 -11.63 -7.91 4.89
C GLY A 99 -10.24 -8.56 4.94
N ALA A 100 -9.48 -8.47 3.85
CA ALA A 100 -8.18 -9.10 3.68
C ALA A 100 -7.00 -8.20 4.13
N ILE A 101 -7.30 -7.04 4.71
CA ILE A 101 -6.33 -6.14 5.32
C ILE A 101 -6.66 -6.06 6.81
N GLY A 102 -5.64 -6.26 7.63
CA GLY A 102 -5.70 -6.06 9.07
C GLY A 102 -4.55 -5.18 9.54
N PHE A 103 -4.42 -5.04 10.85
CA PHE A 103 -3.35 -4.28 11.48
C PHE A 103 -2.56 -5.17 12.46
N ASP A 104 -1.26 -4.92 12.60
CA ASP A 104 -0.43 -5.52 13.65
C ASP A 104 -0.55 -4.75 14.97
N ASP A 105 0.14 -5.21 16.01
CA ASP A 105 0.08 -4.62 17.36
C ASP A 105 0.60 -3.17 17.39
N ASP A 106 1.40 -2.77 16.40
CA ASP A 106 1.92 -1.41 16.23
C ASP A 106 0.98 -0.53 15.37
N GLY A 107 -0.17 -1.08 14.93
CA GLY A 107 -1.13 -0.37 14.08
C GLY A 107 -0.70 -0.25 12.62
N MET A 108 0.25 -1.06 12.17
CA MET A 108 0.69 -1.07 10.77
C MET A 108 -0.17 -2.01 9.93
N PRO A 109 -0.44 -1.67 8.66
CA PRO A 109 -1.26 -2.50 7.81
C PRO A 109 -0.50 -3.78 7.44
N ARG A 110 -1.22 -4.91 7.47
CA ARG A 110 -0.74 -6.22 7.05
C ARG A 110 -1.83 -6.96 6.30
N TYR A 111 -1.43 -8.00 5.56
CA TYR A 111 -2.40 -8.95 5.04
C TYR A 111 -3.13 -9.62 6.21
N GLY A 112 -4.45 -9.48 6.20
CA GLY A 112 -5.36 -10.18 7.09
C GLY A 112 -5.57 -11.63 6.64
N THR A 113 -6.32 -12.38 7.45
CA THR A 113 -6.77 -13.72 7.10
C THR A 113 -8.11 -13.61 6.40
N MET A 114 -8.22 -14.13 5.17
CA MET A 114 -9.49 -14.35 4.51
C MET A 114 -9.88 -15.82 4.68
N ASP A 115 -11.14 -16.08 5.01
CA ASP A 115 -11.66 -17.44 5.16
C ASP A 115 -11.50 -18.22 3.84
N GLY A 116 -11.03 -19.47 3.95
CA GLY A 116 -10.85 -20.36 2.80
C GLY A 116 -9.50 -20.21 2.08
N LEU A 117 -8.60 -19.34 2.55
CA LEU A 117 -7.21 -19.34 2.05
C LEU A 117 -6.44 -20.58 2.55
N PRO A 118 -5.47 -21.10 1.78
CA PRO A 118 -4.71 -22.28 2.19
C PRO A 118 -3.87 -22.05 3.45
N GLU A 119 -3.93 -23.02 4.36
CA GLU A 119 -3.12 -23.05 5.57
C GLU A 119 -1.65 -23.37 5.28
N ALA A 120 -0.77 -23.14 6.26
CA ALA A 120 0.68 -23.29 6.09
C ALA A 120 1.12 -24.68 5.55
N ALA A 121 0.39 -25.75 5.91
CA ALA A 121 0.68 -27.11 5.44
C ALA A 121 0.35 -27.32 3.95
N ASP A 122 -0.59 -26.55 3.41
CA ASP A 122 -1.18 -26.76 2.08
C ASP A 122 -0.63 -25.80 1.01
N LEU A 123 0.19 -24.81 1.40
CA LEU A 123 0.75 -23.81 0.47
C LEU A 123 1.53 -24.41 -0.70
N VAL A 124 2.25 -25.51 -0.47
CA VAL A 124 2.99 -26.20 -1.54
C VAL A 124 2.02 -26.87 -2.51
N ALA A 125 0.90 -27.40 -2.02
CA ALA A 125 -0.13 -27.98 -2.87
C ALA A 125 -0.86 -26.89 -3.66
N ALA A 126 -1.23 -25.77 -3.00
CA ALA A 126 -1.83 -24.61 -3.65
C ALA A 126 -0.95 -24.04 -4.77
N ALA A 127 0.36 -23.88 -4.50
CA ALA A 127 1.33 -23.41 -5.50
C ALA A 127 1.42 -24.36 -6.71
N ARG A 128 1.41 -25.68 -6.47
CA ARG A 128 1.40 -26.68 -7.56
C ARG A 128 0.11 -26.63 -8.37
N GLY A 129 -1.04 -26.45 -7.73
CA GLY A 129 -2.32 -26.29 -8.40
C GLY A 129 -2.35 -25.04 -9.28
N PHE A 130 -1.87 -23.91 -8.75
CA PHE A 130 -1.69 -22.67 -9.51
C PHE A 130 -0.85 -22.86 -10.78
N ASP A 131 0.22 -23.68 -10.70
CA ASP A 131 1.10 -23.98 -11.83
C ASP A 131 0.52 -25.02 -12.83
N GLY A 132 -0.73 -25.46 -12.66
CA GLY A 132 -1.39 -26.44 -13.52
C GLY A 132 -1.18 -27.90 -13.12
N GLY A 133 -0.70 -28.16 -11.90
CA GLY A 133 -0.66 -29.48 -11.27
C GLY A 133 -2.04 -29.94 -10.76
N ASP A 134 -2.06 -30.74 -9.69
CA ASP A 134 -3.32 -31.09 -9.01
C ASP A 134 -3.98 -29.82 -8.46
N PRO A 135 -5.17 -29.44 -8.95
CA PRO A 135 -5.76 -28.14 -8.66
C PRO A 135 -6.56 -28.14 -7.36
N THR A 136 -6.77 -29.29 -6.70
CA THR A 136 -7.75 -29.44 -5.60
C THR A 136 -7.70 -28.32 -4.56
N VAL A 137 -6.54 -28.09 -3.93
CA VAL A 137 -6.37 -27.03 -2.90
C VAL A 137 -6.50 -25.63 -3.48
N TYR A 138 -6.02 -25.44 -4.72
CA TYR A 138 -6.03 -24.13 -5.38
C TYR A 138 -7.46 -23.73 -5.79
N ASP A 139 -8.20 -24.64 -6.41
CA ASP A 139 -9.57 -24.42 -6.87
C ASP A 139 -10.52 -24.22 -5.67
N GLU A 140 -10.35 -24.98 -4.58
CA GLU A 140 -11.11 -24.76 -3.34
C GLU A 140 -10.91 -23.34 -2.79
N ALA A 141 -9.67 -22.85 -2.75
CA ALA A 141 -9.37 -21.48 -2.33
C ALA A 141 -9.95 -20.44 -3.32
N CYS A 142 -9.84 -20.67 -4.62
CA CYS A 142 -10.47 -19.82 -5.64
C CYS A 142 -11.99 -19.75 -5.49
N ASP A 143 -12.65 -20.86 -5.20
CA ASP A 143 -14.10 -20.92 -4.99
C ASP A 143 -14.52 -20.10 -3.77
N HIS A 144 -13.82 -20.26 -2.64
CA HIS A 144 -14.07 -19.45 -1.44
C HIS A 144 -13.85 -17.96 -1.66
N VAL A 145 -12.78 -17.59 -2.34
CA VAL A 145 -12.49 -16.18 -2.68
C VAL A 145 -13.55 -15.64 -3.63
N ARG A 146 -13.99 -16.42 -4.62
CA ARG A 146 -15.07 -16.01 -5.55
C ARG A 146 -16.39 -15.79 -4.83
N GLU A 147 -16.72 -16.63 -3.86
CA GLU A 147 -17.90 -16.42 -3.00
C GLU A 147 -17.77 -15.14 -2.17
N ALA A 148 -16.59 -14.85 -1.61
CA ALA A 148 -16.34 -13.61 -0.88
C ALA A 148 -16.50 -12.37 -1.79
N VAL A 149 -15.92 -12.41 -2.98
CA VAL A 149 -16.08 -11.39 -4.02
C VAL A 149 -17.55 -11.20 -4.38
N GLY A 150 -18.31 -12.28 -4.59
CA GLY A 150 -19.74 -12.21 -4.92
C GLY A 150 -20.62 -11.66 -3.79
N ARG A 151 -20.17 -11.73 -2.53
CA ARG A 151 -20.86 -11.06 -1.41
C ARG A 151 -20.61 -9.55 -1.40
N VAL A 152 -19.40 -9.12 -1.74
CA VAL A 152 -19.02 -7.69 -1.77
C VAL A 152 -19.57 -7.00 -3.02
N TRP A 153 -19.47 -7.66 -4.18
CA TRP A 153 -19.97 -7.16 -5.47
C TRP A 153 -20.88 -8.20 -6.14
N PRO A 154 -22.17 -8.29 -5.74
CA PRO A 154 -23.12 -9.26 -6.30
C PRO A 154 -23.34 -9.13 -7.81
N ASP A 155 -23.20 -7.92 -8.34
CA ASP A 155 -23.36 -7.61 -9.76
C ASP A 155 -22.04 -7.72 -10.57
N GLY A 156 -20.97 -8.21 -9.93
CA GLY A 156 -19.62 -8.30 -10.50
C GLY A 156 -18.73 -7.13 -10.09
N TYR A 157 -17.40 -7.35 -10.15
CA TYR A 157 -16.41 -6.35 -9.75
C TYR A 157 -16.49 -5.10 -10.63
N PRO A 158 -16.69 -3.90 -10.05
CA PRO A 158 -16.89 -2.66 -10.81
C PRO A 158 -15.54 -2.09 -11.29
N LEU A 159 -14.91 -2.77 -12.25
CA LEU A 159 -13.54 -2.47 -12.69
C LEU A 159 -13.37 -1.03 -13.19
N ASP A 160 -14.31 -0.52 -13.99
CA ASP A 160 -14.20 0.82 -14.58
C ASP A 160 -14.25 1.93 -13.52
N ASP A 161 -15.16 1.81 -12.55
CA ASP A 161 -15.27 2.74 -11.43
C ASP A 161 -14.02 2.67 -10.54
N MET A 162 -13.57 1.44 -10.23
CA MET A 162 -12.38 1.19 -9.43
C MET A 162 -11.10 1.76 -10.07
N LEU A 163 -10.98 1.71 -11.40
CA LEU A 163 -9.87 2.32 -12.14
C LEU A 163 -9.91 3.85 -12.08
N ALA A 164 -11.09 4.45 -12.16
CA ALA A 164 -11.26 5.89 -12.07
C ALA A 164 -10.93 6.39 -10.65
N ASP A 165 -11.47 5.73 -9.64
CA ASP A 165 -11.30 6.09 -8.24
C ASP A 165 -9.86 5.90 -7.78
N SER A 166 -9.24 4.75 -8.11
CA SER A 166 -7.88 4.45 -7.66
C SER A 166 -6.86 5.47 -8.17
N ARG A 167 -7.02 5.95 -9.40
CA ARG A 167 -6.16 7.00 -9.97
C ARG A 167 -6.26 8.31 -9.20
N VAL A 168 -7.47 8.72 -8.83
CA VAL A 168 -7.69 9.96 -8.07
C VAL A 168 -7.14 9.80 -6.65
N ILE A 169 -7.45 8.69 -5.99
CA ILE A 169 -7.02 8.39 -4.63
C ILE A 169 -5.50 8.31 -4.57
N HIS A 170 -4.85 7.55 -5.46
CA HIS A 170 -3.40 7.39 -5.49
C HIS A 170 -2.67 8.74 -5.60
N LEU A 171 -3.10 9.63 -6.50
CA LEU A 171 -2.50 10.96 -6.65
C LEU A 171 -2.58 11.78 -5.35
N HIS A 172 -3.72 11.74 -4.66
CA HIS A 172 -3.89 12.44 -3.39
C HIS A 172 -3.05 11.79 -2.28
N CYS A 173 -3.00 10.46 -2.23
CA CYS A 173 -2.18 9.73 -1.27
C CYS A 173 -0.68 10.06 -1.41
N VAL A 174 -0.16 10.14 -2.64
CA VAL A 174 1.25 10.53 -2.90
C VAL A 174 1.51 11.95 -2.37
N ARG A 175 0.67 12.92 -2.74
CA ARG A 175 0.88 14.33 -2.36
C ARG A 175 0.68 14.57 -0.87
N GLY A 176 -0.36 13.98 -0.28
CA GLY A 176 -0.65 14.11 1.14
C GLY A 176 0.42 13.42 2.00
N SER A 177 0.83 12.20 1.62
CA SER A 177 1.94 11.49 2.27
C SER A 177 3.23 12.28 2.25
N LEU A 178 3.56 12.95 1.14
CA LEU A 178 4.73 13.81 1.05
C LEU A 178 4.69 14.94 2.10
N VAL A 179 3.57 15.66 2.19
CA VAL A 179 3.41 16.75 3.15
C VAL A 179 3.48 16.25 4.59
N LEU A 180 2.77 15.15 4.89
CA LEU A 180 2.81 14.53 6.21
C LEU A 180 4.23 14.04 6.56
N SER A 181 4.97 13.50 5.59
CA SER A 181 6.35 13.06 5.76
C SER A 181 7.30 14.22 6.08
N ALA A 182 7.15 15.35 5.37
CA ALA A 182 7.92 16.55 5.67
C ALA A 182 7.58 17.10 7.07
N GLN A 183 6.30 17.06 7.48
CA GLN A 183 5.89 17.42 8.84
C GLN A 183 6.46 16.46 9.89
N THR A 184 6.51 15.16 9.61
CA THR A 184 7.17 14.17 10.47
C THR A 184 8.65 14.49 10.65
N ALA A 185 9.35 14.89 9.58
CA ALA A 185 10.76 15.30 9.69
C ALA A 185 10.94 16.53 10.59
N ILE A 186 10.04 17.53 10.50
CA ILE A 186 10.05 18.71 11.38
C ILE A 186 9.83 18.31 12.84
N ALA A 187 8.84 17.46 13.10
CA ALA A 187 8.53 16.97 14.44
C ALA A 187 9.73 16.23 15.05
N LEU A 188 10.31 15.28 14.31
CA LEU A 188 11.52 14.56 14.74
C LEU A 188 12.69 15.50 14.98
N GLY A 189 12.90 16.50 14.12
CA GLY A 189 14.01 17.44 14.25
C GLY A 189 13.88 18.38 15.45
N SER A 190 12.69 18.47 16.05
CA SER A 190 12.42 19.28 17.24
C SER A 190 12.69 18.53 18.55
N GLU A 191 12.82 17.20 18.50
CA GLU A 191 13.15 16.36 19.65
C GLU A 191 14.66 16.44 19.99
N PRO A 192 15.05 16.29 21.27
CA PRO A 192 16.44 16.11 21.66
C PRO A 192 17.06 14.93 20.89
N ASP A 193 18.21 15.15 20.24
CA ASP A 193 18.93 14.18 19.41
C ASP A 193 18.19 13.67 18.15
N GLY A 194 17.00 14.20 17.83
CA GLY A 194 16.19 13.77 16.69
C GLY A 194 16.66 14.26 15.31
N GLY A 195 17.71 15.10 15.27
CA GLY A 195 18.25 15.68 14.04
C GLY A 195 18.71 14.65 12.99
N GLN A 196 19.32 13.53 13.42
CA GLN A 196 19.71 12.47 12.48
C GLN A 196 18.49 11.78 11.85
N ALA A 197 17.44 11.54 12.64
CA ALA A 197 16.21 10.92 12.16
C ALA A 197 15.48 11.83 11.17
N ALA A 198 15.38 13.14 11.47
CA ALA A 198 14.81 14.13 10.56
C ALA A 198 15.56 14.18 9.21
N VAL A 199 16.90 14.22 9.23
CA VAL A 199 17.70 14.20 8.00
C VAL A 199 17.50 12.91 7.22
N ALA A 200 17.36 11.76 7.87
CA ALA A 200 17.08 10.50 7.21
C ALA A 200 15.73 10.53 6.48
N VAL A 201 14.67 11.06 7.12
CA VAL A 201 13.36 11.24 6.48
C VAL A 201 13.47 12.18 5.27
N LEU A 202 14.11 13.34 5.40
CA LEU A 202 14.24 14.31 4.29
C LEU A 202 15.01 13.75 3.10
N LYS A 203 16.07 12.96 3.35
CA LYS A 203 16.81 12.26 2.29
C LYS A 203 15.91 11.26 1.57
N GLU A 204 15.12 10.51 2.31
CA GLU A 204 14.19 9.53 1.74
C GLU A 204 13.08 10.20 0.94
N ILE A 205 12.52 11.29 1.45
CA ILE A 205 11.53 12.11 0.73
C ILE A 205 12.12 12.60 -0.60
N SER A 206 13.32 13.19 -0.56
CA SER A 206 13.98 13.73 -1.76
C SER A 206 14.24 12.64 -2.80
N ARG A 207 14.62 11.44 -2.34
CA ARG A 207 14.83 10.26 -3.21
C ARG A 207 13.52 9.79 -3.85
N ALA A 208 12.47 9.63 -3.06
CA ALA A 208 11.26 8.95 -3.49
C ALA A 208 10.28 9.86 -4.26
N TYR A 209 10.14 11.12 -3.82
CA TYR A 209 9.22 12.08 -4.44
C TYR A 209 9.90 13.00 -5.46
N GLY A 210 11.23 13.08 -5.43
CA GLY A 210 12.02 13.83 -6.41
C GLY A 210 11.60 15.30 -6.51
N PRO A 211 11.39 15.85 -7.73
CA PRO A 211 11.03 17.26 -7.92
C PRO A 211 9.71 17.70 -7.30
N LEU A 212 8.84 16.77 -6.87
CA LEU A 212 7.62 17.14 -6.15
C LEU A 212 7.92 17.73 -4.77
N PHE A 213 9.08 17.41 -4.19
CA PHE A 213 9.58 18.00 -2.96
C PHE A 213 10.68 19.02 -3.27
N ASP A 214 10.33 20.31 -3.26
CA ASP A 214 11.18 21.41 -3.71
C ASP A 214 11.25 22.59 -2.72
N PRO A 215 11.59 22.37 -1.43
CA PRO A 215 11.78 23.47 -0.50
C PRO A 215 12.90 24.41 -0.98
N LYS A 216 12.79 25.71 -0.67
CA LYS A 216 13.78 26.74 -1.07
C LYS A 216 15.17 26.52 -0.48
N GLY A 217 15.27 25.67 0.53
CA GLY A 217 16.50 25.26 1.18
C GLY A 217 16.29 23.98 1.98
N ASN A 218 17.37 23.43 2.51
CA ASN A 218 17.34 22.17 3.27
C ASN A 218 17.23 22.39 4.78
N GLY A 219 17.05 23.64 5.22
CA GLY A 219 16.94 23.99 6.63
C GLY A 219 15.52 23.72 7.18
N PRO A 220 15.37 23.49 8.50
CA PRO A 220 14.06 23.26 9.12
C PRO A 220 13.01 24.34 8.80
N LYS A 221 13.44 25.61 8.70
CA LYS A 221 12.56 26.73 8.36
C LYS A 221 12.06 26.69 6.91
N ASP A 222 12.92 26.27 5.98
CA ASP A 222 12.56 26.19 4.56
C ASP A 222 11.58 25.03 4.31
N VAL A 223 11.81 23.90 4.97
CA VAL A 223 10.89 22.75 4.95
C VAL A 223 9.55 23.11 5.60
N ALA A 224 9.56 23.82 6.75
CA ALA A 224 8.33 24.26 7.38
C ALA A 224 7.53 25.24 6.51
N ALA A 225 8.20 26.18 5.84
CA ALA A 225 7.53 27.06 4.87
C ALA A 225 6.91 26.27 3.72
N TRP A 226 7.64 25.28 3.18
CA TRP A 226 7.12 24.39 2.13
C TRP A 226 5.90 23.59 2.60
N VAL A 227 5.92 23.03 3.82
CA VAL A 227 4.77 22.32 4.40
C VAL A 227 3.55 23.22 4.50
N LEU A 228 3.72 24.46 4.97
CA LEU A 228 2.61 25.41 5.08
C LEU A 228 2.03 25.79 3.71
N ASP A 229 2.88 25.99 2.70
CA ASP A 229 2.47 26.30 1.34
C ASP A 229 1.71 25.13 0.67
N HIS A 230 1.98 23.89 1.09
CA HIS A 230 1.41 22.68 0.49
C HIS A 230 0.42 21.92 1.39
N ARG A 231 0.11 22.44 2.59
CA ARG A 231 -0.72 21.75 3.59
C ARG A 231 -2.05 21.23 3.06
N GLN A 232 -2.63 21.93 2.08
CA GLN A 232 -3.91 21.57 1.49
C GLN A 232 -3.87 20.20 0.82
N TRP A 233 -2.72 19.75 0.31
CA TRP A 233 -2.60 18.42 -0.29
C TRP A 233 -2.89 17.29 0.71
N ALA A 234 -2.44 17.42 1.95
CA ALA A 234 -2.73 16.44 3.00
C ALA A 234 -4.18 16.53 3.49
N VAL A 235 -4.73 17.74 3.58
CA VAL A 235 -6.14 17.95 3.96
C VAL A 235 -7.09 17.38 2.89
N ASP A 236 -6.81 17.63 1.61
CA ASP A 236 -7.58 17.10 0.49
C ASP A 236 -7.52 15.57 0.43
N MET A 237 -6.35 14.98 0.69
CA MET A 237 -6.19 13.54 0.81
C MET A 237 -7.06 12.97 1.94
N ALA A 238 -6.98 13.55 3.14
CA ALA A 238 -7.77 13.10 4.28
C ALA A 238 -9.29 13.23 4.01
N ASP A 239 -9.73 14.35 3.46
CA ASP A 239 -11.13 14.59 3.10
C ASP A 239 -11.63 13.63 2.01
N LEU A 240 -10.79 13.33 1.01
CA LEU A 240 -11.11 12.35 -0.03
C LEU A 240 -11.29 10.95 0.57
N LEU A 241 -10.32 10.46 1.36
CA LEU A 241 -10.37 9.12 1.93
C LEU A 241 -11.56 8.95 2.88
N VAL A 242 -11.87 9.97 3.69
CA VAL A 242 -13.05 9.97 4.57
C VAL A 242 -14.35 9.93 3.77
N ARG A 243 -14.48 10.71 2.70
CA ARG A 243 -15.69 10.71 1.86
C ARG A 243 -15.86 9.40 1.10
N ALA A 244 -14.76 8.76 0.70
CA ALA A 244 -14.76 7.44 0.10
C ALA A 244 -15.03 6.30 1.10
N GLY A 245 -15.08 6.60 2.41
CA GLY A 245 -15.29 5.59 3.46
C GLY A 245 -14.07 4.72 3.73
N LEU A 246 -12.88 5.14 3.29
CA LEU A 246 -11.61 4.41 3.44
C LEU A 246 -10.87 4.78 4.72
N GLU A 247 -11.31 5.82 5.43
CA GLU A 247 -10.68 6.35 6.63
C GLU A 247 -11.71 6.87 7.65
N ASP A 248 -11.29 6.97 8.90
CA ASP A 248 -12.11 7.49 9.99
C ASP A 248 -12.49 8.96 9.79
N LYS A 249 -13.74 9.30 10.12
CA LYS A 249 -14.29 10.67 9.98
C LYS A 249 -13.47 11.77 10.67
N GLY A 250 -12.69 11.43 11.70
CA GLY A 250 -11.83 12.37 12.42
C GLY A 250 -10.44 12.60 11.81
N LEU A 251 -10.09 11.91 10.72
CA LEU A 251 -8.76 12.02 10.10
C LEU A 251 -8.49 13.44 9.60
N LYS A 252 -9.45 14.06 8.91
CA LYS A 252 -9.30 15.42 8.36
C LYS A 252 -8.97 16.44 9.45
N ASP A 253 -9.78 16.50 10.52
CA ASP A 253 -9.57 17.40 11.65
C ASP A 253 -8.20 17.16 12.32
N THR A 254 -7.76 15.90 12.36
CA THR A 254 -6.44 15.54 12.89
C THR A 254 -5.31 16.06 12.00
N VAL A 255 -5.42 15.91 10.68
CA VAL A 255 -4.43 16.41 9.72
C VAL A 255 -4.38 17.95 9.76
N GLU A 256 -5.53 18.62 9.75
CA GLU A 256 -5.61 20.09 9.84
C GLU A 256 -4.91 20.61 11.11
N ARG A 257 -5.17 19.99 12.26
CA ARG A 257 -4.55 20.35 13.53
C ARG A 257 -3.04 20.12 13.56
N ILE A 258 -2.55 19.07 12.90
CA ILE A 258 -1.10 18.75 12.84
C ILE A 258 -0.34 19.73 11.93
N LEU A 259 -1.02 20.29 10.93
CA LEU A 259 -0.43 21.17 9.91
C LEU A 259 -0.74 22.67 10.13
N SER A 260 -1.39 23.02 11.24
CA SER A 260 -1.67 24.39 11.67
C SER A 260 -0.53 24.97 12.50
#